data_AF-A0A5B6WDJ4-F1
#
_entry.id   AF-A0A5B6WDJ4-F1
#
_cell.length_a   1.000
_cell.length_b   1.000
_cell.length_c   1.000
_cell.angle_alpha   90.00
_cell.angle_beta   90.00
_cell.angle_gamma   90.00
#
_symmetry.space_group_name_H-M   'P 1'
#
loop_
_entity.id
_entity.type
_entity.pdbx_description
1 polymer ?
#
loop_
_entity_poly.entity_id
_entity_poly.type
_entity_poly.pdbx_seq_one_letter_code
_entity_poly.pdbx_strand_id
1 'polypeptide(L)'
;MGEPYSILIPTCIVTGWRVCMDYRKLNKATQKDHFPLPFIDQILDRLAGKDGYSGYNQITIAPNNQEKTTFTCPYETFTFR
;
A
#
# COMPACT_ATOMS: atom_id res chain seq x y z
N MET A 1 -20.23 7.59 -4.95
CA MET A 1 -19.78 7.19 -3.60
C MET A 1 -19.81 5.68 -3.56
N GLY A 2 -18.68 5.01 -3.36
CA GLY A 2 -18.65 3.56 -3.24
C GLY A 2 -17.68 3.23 -2.13
N GLU A 3 -18.19 2.66 -1.04
CA GLU A 3 -17.42 2.33 0.15
C GLU A 3 -16.24 1.41 -0.19
N PRO A 4 -15.04 1.68 0.33
CA PRO A 4 -13.91 0.78 0.19
C PRO A 4 -14.11 -0.45 1.08
N TYR A 5 -14.49 -1.59 0.47
CA TYR A 5 -14.58 -2.86 1.19
C TYR A 5 -13.18 -3.44 1.45
N SER A 6 -12.90 -3.74 2.71
CA SER A 6 -11.68 -4.44 3.14
C SER A 6 -11.91 -5.96 3.12
N ILE A 7 -10.92 -6.73 2.68
CA ILE A 7 -10.98 -8.19 2.57
C ILE A 7 -9.86 -8.77 3.42
N LEU A 8 -10.15 -9.82 4.19
CA LEU A 8 -9.14 -10.56 4.95
C LEU A 8 -8.58 -11.71 4.12
N ILE A 9 -7.26 -11.75 3.95
CA ILE A 9 -6.58 -12.82 3.19
C ILE A 9 -5.79 -13.69 4.18
N PRO A 10 -6.01 -15.02 4.20
CA PRO A 10 -5.20 -15.93 5.00
C PRO A 10 -3.80 -16.08 4.37
N THR A 11 -2.73 -15.94 5.16
CA THR A 11 -1.38 -16.24 4.69
C THR A 11 -0.97 -17.68 5.00
N CYS A 12 -0.59 -18.45 3.99
CA CYS A 12 -0.25 -19.87 4.14
C CYS A 12 1.11 -20.13 4.82
N ILE A 13 1.97 -19.12 4.93
CA ILE A 13 3.34 -19.23 5.48
C ILE A 13 3.44 -18.87 6.96
N VAL A 14 2.47 -18.14 7.50
CA VAL A 14 2.39 -17.75 8.91
C VAL A 14 0.90 -17.75 9.27
N THR A 15 0.49 -18.49 10.30
CA THR A 15 -0.89 -18.49 10.83
C THR A 15 -1.27 -17.07 11.28
N GLY A 16 -1.78 -16.28 10.37
CA GLY A 16 -2.07 -14.87 10.55
C GLY A 16 -3.00 -14.36 9.47
N TRP A 17 -3.79 -13.35 9.83
CA TRP A 17 -4.68 -12.65 8.91
C TRP A 17 -3.99 -11.38 8.42
N ARG A 18 -4.08 -11.10 7.12
CA ARG A 18 -3.67 -9.81 6.56
C ARG A 18 -4.90 -9.06 6.06
N VAL A 19 -4.97 -7.78 6.42
CA VAL A 19 -5.95 -6.85 5.86
C VAL A 19 -5.49 -6.51 4.44
N CYS A 20 -6.35 -6.81 3.47
CA CYS A 20 -6.14 -6.45 2.07
C CYS A 20 -7.21 -5.44 1.65
N MET A 21 -6.75 -4.25 1.29
CA MET A 21 -7.61 -3.18 0.81
C MET A 21 -7.74 -3.24 -0.71
N ASP A 22 -8.97 -3.19 -1.22
CA ASP A 22 -9.21 -3.20 -2.67
C ASP A 22 -9.01 -1.81 -3.29
N TYR A 23 -7.76 -1.52 -3.66
CA TYR A 23 -7.39 -0.28 -4.37
C TYR A 23 -7.62 -0.33 -5.88
N ARG A 24 -8.28 -1.35 -6.45
CA ARG A 24 -8.43 -1.46 -7.93
C ARG A 24 -9.11 -0.23 -8.54
N LYS A 25 -10.12 0.32 -7.87
CA LYS A 25 -10.82 1.52 -8.32
C LYS A 25 -9.94 2.78 -8.16
N LEU A 26 -9.23 2.88 -7.04
CA LEU A 26 -8.32 3.99 -6.76
C LEU A 26 -7.15 4.02 -7.76
N ASN A 27 -6.49 2.88 -7.99
CA ASN A 27 -5.36 2.74 -8.91
C ASN A 27 -5.72 3.06 -10.37
N LYS A 28 -7.00 2.93 -10.76
CA LYS A 28 -7.49 3.35 -12.08
C LYS A 28 -7.71 4.86 -12.18
N ALA A 29 -8.09 5.51 -11.08
CA ALA A 29 -8.32 6.96 -11.02
C ALA A 29 -7.03 7.75 -10.79
N THR A 30 -6.02 7.13 -10.17
CA THR A 30 -4.72 7.74 -9.90
C THR A 30 -3.86 7.77 -11.17
N GLN A 31 -3.31 8.95 -11.48
CA GLN A 31 -2.31 9.09 -12.55
C GLN A 31 -1.04 8.32 -12.15
N LYS A 32 -0.56 7.45 -13.04
CA LYS A 32 0.72 6.76 -12.84
C LYS A 32 1.84 7.79 -12.89
N ASP A 33 2.66 7.83 -11.85
CA ASP A 33 3.89 8.60 -11.87
C ASP A 33 4.84 8.04 -12.94
N HIS A 34 5.51 8.92 -13.67
CA HIS A 34 6.46 8.57 -14.72
C HIS A 34 7.89 8.70 -14.19
N PHE A 35 8.12 8.18 -12.99
CA PHE A 35 9.45 8.13 -12.39
C PHE A 35 10.29 7.06 -13.10
N PRO A 36 11.48 7.40 -13.64
CA PRO A 36 12.34 6.41 -14.26
C PRO A 36 12.80 5.40 -13.20
N LEU A 37 12.35 4.15 -13.33
CA LEU A 37 12.84 3.08 -12.47
C LEU A 37 14.33 2.88 -12.78
N PRO A 38 15.21 2.94 -11.76
CA PRO A 38 16.62 2.67 -11.97
C PRO A 38 16.83 1.21 -12.42
N PHE A 39 17.93 0.96 -13.11
CA PHE A 39 18.32 -0.39 -13.51
C PHE A 39 18.43 -1.32 -12.30
N ILE A 40 18.09 -2.60 -12.51
CA ILE A 40 18.02 -3.63 -11.46
C ILE A 40 19.32 -3.70 -10.66
N ASP A 41 20.47 -3.58 -11.31
CA ASP A 41 21.78 -3.65 -10.67
C ASP A 41 22.01 -2.50 -9.67
N GLN A 42 21.55 -1.28 -9.98
CA GLN A 42 21.63 -0.13 -9.07
C GLN A 42 20.66 -0.27 -7.88
N ILE A 43 19.54 -0.96 -8.07
CA ILE A 43 18.58 -1.25 -7.00
C ILE A 43 19.16 -2.30 -6.07
N LEU A 44 19.72 -3.39 -6.60
CA LEU A 44 20.32 -4.47 -5.81
C LEU A 44 21.45 -3.95 -4.92
N ASP A 45 22.34 -3.11 -5.45
CA ASP A 45 23.41 -2.47 -4.67
C ASP A 45 22.86 -1.56 -3.56
N ARG A 46 21.74 -0.86 -3.80
CA ARG A 46 21.07 -0.03 -2.76
C ARG A 46 20.24 -0.84 -1.76
N LEU A 47 19.78 -2.03 -2.14
CA LEU A 47 18.92 -2.89 -1.33
C LEU A 47 19.73 -3.87 -0.47
N ALA A 48 21.02 -4.06 -0.76
CA ALA A 48 21.95 -4.85 0.04
C ALA A 48 22.00 -4.32 1.48
N GLY A 49 21.20 -4.93 2.37
CA GLY A 49 21.10 -4.57 3.79
C GLY A 49 19.82 -3.84 4.20
N LYS A 50 18.86 -3.61 3.31
CA LYS A 50 17.53 -3.10 3.66
C LYS A 50 16.47 -4.18 3.43
N ASP A 51 15.72 -4.49 4.47
CA ASP A 51 14.55 -5.38 4.34
C ASP A 51 13.45 -4.65 3.56
N GLY A 52 13.40 -4.89 2.25
CA GLY A 52 12.45 -4.27 1.32
C GLY A 52 10.98 -4.57 1.65
N TYR A 53 10.74 -5.47 2.62
CA TYR A 53 9.40 -5.89 3.03
C TYR A 53 8.62 -4.83 3.82
N SER A 54 9.30 -3.99 4.60
CA SER A 54 8.67 -2.99 5.48
C SER A 54 8.73 -1.55 4.93
N GLY A 55 9.36 -1.34 3.77
CA GLY A 55 9.62 0.00 3.23
C GLY A 55 8.35 0.77 2.87
N TYR A 56 7.33 0.09 2.35
CA TYR A 56 6.07 0.73 1.95
C TYR A 56 5.35 1.40 3.11
N ASN A 57 5.40 0.80 4.31
CA ASN A 57 4.68 1.31 5.46
C ASN A 57 5.40 2.48 6.16
N GLN A 58 6.63 2.79 5.74
CA GLN A 58 7.45 3.86 6.33
C GLN A 58 7.39 5.16 5.51
N ILE A 59 6.83 5.12 4.30
CA ILE A 59 6.71 6.28 3.41
C ILE A 59 5.41 7.01 3.77
N THR A 60 5.54 8.24 4.24
CA THR A 60 4.40 9.11 4.57
C THR A 60 3.60 9.47 3.33
N ILE A 61 2.27 9.41 3.46
CA ILE A 61 1.36 9.81 2.38
C ILE A 61 1.19 11.33 2.41
N ALA A 62 1.23 11.94 1.23
CA ALA A 62 0.94 13.36 1.09
C ALA A 62 -0.47 13.67 1.66
N PRO A 63 -0.64 14.74 2.45
CA PRO A 63 -1.90 15.01 3.18
C PRO A 63 -3.12 15.05 2.24
N ASN A 64 -2.97 15.56 1.02
CA ASN A 64 -4.04 15.62 0.01
C ASN A 64 -4.51 14.24 -0.51
N ASN A 65 -3.75 13.17 -0.25
CA ASN A 65 -4.06 11.82 -0.69
C ASN A 65 -4.45 10.89 0.47
N GLN A 66 -4.33 11.32 1.73
CA GLN A 66 -4.71 10.52 2.91
C GLN A 66 -6.21 10.18 2.90
N GLU A 67 -7.05 11.14 2.53
CA GLU A 67 -8.51 10.94 2.39
C GLU A 67 -8.84 9.88 1.33
N LYS A 68 -8.05 9.78 0.25
CA LYS A 68 -8.26 8.80 -0.83
C LYS A 68 -7.85 7.39 -0.41
N THR A 69 -6.99 7.27 0.59
CA THR A 69 -6.55 5.99 1.18
C THR A 69 -7.32 5.60 2.43
N THR A 70 -8.35 6.37 2.77
CA THR A 70 -9.22 6.10 3.92
C THR A 70 -10.04 4.85 3.67
N PHE A 71 -10.16 3.99 4.67
CA PHE A 71 -10.97 2.79 4.59
C PHE A 71 -11.89 2.60 5.78
N THR A 72 -13.08 2.10 5.49
CA THR A 72 -14.13 1.84 6.47
C THR A 72 -14.04 0.39 6.91
N CYS A 73 -13.67 0.16 8.17
CA CYS A 73 -13.84 -1.14 8.84
C CYS A 73 -15.22 -1.12 9.53
N PRO A 74 -15.87 -2.27 9.81
CA PRO A 74 -17.16 -2.31 10.49
C PRO A 74 -17.20 -1.58 11.85
N TYR A 75 -16.02 -1.37 12.45
CA TYR A 75 -15.86 -0.71 13.74
C TYR A 75 -15.44 0.76 13.63
N GLU A 76 -14.50 1.07 12.73
CA GLU A 76 -13.92 2.42 12.61
C GLU A 76 -13.36 2.67 11.21
N THR A 77 -13.20 3.95 10.89
CA THR A 77 -12.56 4.42 9.66
C THR A 77 -11.09 4.71 9.92
N PHE A 78 -10.20 4.10 9.15
CA PHE A 78 -8.76 4.26 9.31
C PHE A 78 -8.16 5.00 8.11
N THR A 79 -7.18 5.85 8.39
CA THR A 79 -6.43 6.61 7.38
C THR A 79 -4.95 6.26 7.47
N PHE A 80 -4.32 6.00 6.32
CA PHE A 80 -2.88 5.78 6.28
C PHE A 80 -2.13 7.10 6.38
N ARG A 81 -1.05 7.13 7.17
CA ARG A 81 -0.28 8.35 7.47
C ARG A 81 0.93 8.52 6.56
#